data_AF-A0A7W0SCT9-F1
#
_entry.id   AF-A0A7W0SCT9-F1
#
_cell.length_a   1.000
_cell.length_b   1.000
_cell.length_c   1.000
_cell.angle_alpha   90.00
_cell.angle_beta   90.00
_cell.angle_gamma   90.00
#
_symmetry.space_group_name_H-M   'P 1'
#
loop_
_entity.id
_entity.type
_entity.pdbx_description
1 polymer ?
#
loop_
_entity_poly.entity_id
_entity_poly.type
_entity_poly.pdbx_seq_one_letter_code
_entity_poly.pdbx_strand_id
1 'polypeptide(L)'
;MIKIIGYTSFALVAFAFNSILCRMALRTGEADAAGFTAVRLASGAVVLIVISYFFAGKGTALRRGNWLSAFFLFAYAICFSFAYIGLTAATGALILFSSVQFTMIAVALSRGERPSSLEWSGLVLALGGFVYLLFPG
;
A
#
# COMPACT_ATOMS: atom_id res chain seq x y z
N MET A 1 -19.29 -13.12 8.20
CA MET A 1 -18.66 -12.01 8.95
C MET A 1 -17.36 -12.43 9.63
N ILE A 2 -17.31 -13.48 10.45
CA ILE A 2 -16.07 -13.93 11.14
C ILE A 2 -14.86 -14.17 10.23
N LYS A 3 -15.03 -14.82 9.06
CA LYS A 3 -13.93 -15.03 8.09
C LYS A 3 -13.36 -13.70 7.56
N ILE A 4 -14.22 -12.72 7.29
CA ILE A 4 -13.82 -11.40 6.80
C ILE A 4 -13.03 -10.67 7.87
N ILE A 5 -13.54 -10.65 9.11
CA ILE A 5 -12.84 -10.04 10.24
C ILE A 5 -11.47 -10.69 10.45
N GLY A 6 -11.39 -12.03 10.39
CA GLY A 6 -10.12 -12.75 10.50
C GLY A 6 -9.11 -12.37 9.42
N TYR A 7 -9.51 -12.35 8.15
CA TYR A 7 -8.61 -11.98 7.05
C TYR A 7 -8.22 -10.50 7.09
N THR A 8 -9.15 -9.60 7.43
CA THR A 8 -8.85 -8.17 7.57
C THR A 8 -7.86 -7.92 8.70
N SER A 9 -8.08 -8.52 9.88
CA SER A 9 -7.15 -8.38 11.00
C SER A 9 -5.77 -8.92 10.66
N PHE A 10 -5.69 -10.08 10.01
CA PHE A 10 -4.42 -10.65 9.56
C PHE A 10 -3.70 -9.71 8.57
N ALA A 11 -4.42 -9.16 7.60
CA ALA A 11 -3.87 -8.22 6.62
C ALA A 11 -3.36 -6.93 7.28
N LEU A 12 -4.12 -6.37 8.23
CA LEU A 12 -3.72 -5.16 8.96
C LEU A 12 -2.49 -5.39 9.85
N VAL A 13 -2.40 -6.54 10.51
CA VAL A 13 -1.22 -6.94 11.30
C VAL A 13 0.00 -7.07 10.40
N ALA A 14 -0.11 -7.78 9.27
CA ALA A 14 0.96 -7.91 8.30
C ALA A 14 1.42 -6.54 7.75
N PHE A 15 0.47 -5.64 7.48
CA PHE A 15 0.76 -4.28 7.01
C PHE A 15 1.52 -3.45 8.08
N ALA A 16 1.09 -3.53 9.35
CA ALA A 16 1.74 -2.85 10.46
C ALA A 16 3.18 -3.36 10.66
N PHE A 17 3.37 -4.69 10.68
CA PHE A 17 4.70 -5.30 10.79
C PHE A 17 5.62 -4.92 9.63
N ASN A 18 5.11 -4.85 8.40
CA ASN A 18 5.90 -4.43 7.24
C ASN A 18 6.52 -3.04 7.47
N SER A 19 5.73 -2.05 7.90
CA SER A 19 6.22 -0.69 8.15
C SER A 19 7.27 -0.62 9.27
N ILE A 20 7.10 -1.43 10.32
CA ILE A 20 8.05 -1.53 11.43
C ILE A 20 9.38 -2.14 10.95
N LEU A 21 9.34 -3.29 10.28
CA LEU A 21 10.52 -3.99 9.76
C LEU A 21 11.31 -3.12 8.75
N CYS A 22 10.62 -2.45 7.82
CA CYS A 22 11.28 -1.57 6.86
C CYS A 22 12.04 -0.44 7.55
N ARG A 23 11.43 0.14 8.58
CA ARG A 23 12.04 1.25 9.30
C ARG A 23 13.19 0.80 10.18
N MET A 24 13.12 -0.38 10.79
CA MET A 24 14.26 -0.94 11.52
C MET A 24 15.45 -1.15 10.57
N ALA A 25 15.23 -1.75 9.40
CA ALA A 25 16.29 -1.98 8.41
C ALA A 25 16.91 -0.67 7.86
N LEU A 26 16.11 0.38 7.67
CA LEU A 26 16.58 1.66 7.12
C LEU A 26 17.14 2.62 8.19
N ARG A 27 16.63 2.60 9.42
CA ARG A 27 17.11 3.50 10.50
C ARG A 27 18.41 3.04 11.15
N THR A 28 18.69 1.73 11.19
CA THR A 28 19.95 1.22 11.74
C THR A 28 21.14 1.43 10.80
N GLY A 29 20.90 1.93 9.57
CA GLY A 29 21.95 2.15 8.57
C GLY A 29 22.53 0.87 7.99
N GLU A 30 21.94 -0.29 8.27
CA GLU A 30 22.41 -1.59 7.77
C GLU A 30 22.11 -1.81 6.29
N ALA A 31 21.17 -1.05 5.70
CA ALA A 31 20.82 -1.14 4.28
C ALA A 31 20.58 0.24 3.66
N ASP A 32 21.16 0.47 2.48
CA ASP A 32 20.82 1.60 1.61
C ASP A 32 19.38 1.45 1.08
N ALA A 33 18.67 2.58 0.90
CA ALA A 33 17.28 2.61 0.49
C ALA A 33 17.04 1.89 -0.86
N ALA A 34 17.99 2.01 -1.79
CA ALA A 34 17.92 1.32 -3.07
C ALA A 34 18.06 -0.20 -2.90
N GLY A 35 19.04 -0.65 -2.12
CA GLY A 35 19.26 -2.08 -1.83
C GLY A 35 18.08 -2.71 -1.11
N PHE A 36 17.54 -2.02 -0.10
CA PHE A 36 16.34 -2.47 0.62
C PHE A 36 15.13 -2.63 -0.30
N THR A 37 14.90 -1.67 -1.19
CA THR A 37 13.81 -1.72 -2.17
C THR A 37 13.99 -2.87 -3.14
N ALA A 38 15.21 -3.10 -3.63
CA ALA A 38 15.51 -4.20 -4.55
C ALA A 38 15.23 -5.57 -3.91
N VAL A 39 15.69 -5.80 -2.68
CA VAL A 39 15.43 -7.05 -1.94
C VAL A 39 13.93 -7.24 -1.70
N ARG A 40 13.21 -6.16 -1.37
CA ARG A 40 11.76 -6.22 -1.17
C ARG A 40 11.01 -6.58 -2.45
N LEU A 41 11.38 -5.99 -3.59
CA LEU A 41 10.76 -6.32 -4.88
C LEU A 41 11.12 -7.74 -5.33
N ALA A 42 12.38 -8.15 -5.18
CA ALA A 42 12.83 -9.49 -5.54
C ALA A 42 12.13 -10.57 -4.70
N SER A 43 12.05 -10.40 -3.39
CA SER A 43 11.34 -11.34 -2.51
C SER A 43 9.85 -11.40 -2.82
N GLY A 44 9.20 -10.26 -3.09
CA GLY A 44 7.80 -10.23 -3.53
C GLY A 44 7.58 -10.97 -4.86
N ALA A 45 8.48 -10.79 -5.83
CA ALA A 45 8.44 -11.51 -7.10
C ALA A 45 8.59 -13.03 -6.91
N VAL A 46 9.54 -13.47 -6.08
CA VAL A 46 9.74 -14.89 -5.75
C VAL A 46 8.50 -15.49 -5.10
N VAL A 47 7.92 -14.80 -4.10
CA VAL A 47 6.70 -15.26 -3.43
C VAL A 47 5.53 -15.35 -4.40
N LEU A 48 5.35 -14.37 -5.30
CA LEU A 48 4.32 -14.42 -6.33
C LEU A 48 4.51 -15.58 -7.30
N ILE A 49 5.75 -15.88 -7.71
CA ILE A 49 6.07 -17.03 -8.56
C ILE A 49 5.69 -18.32 -7.84
N VAL A 50 6.06 -18.47 -6.57
CA VAL A 50 5.71 -19.63 -5.75
C VAL A 50 4.18 -19.77 -5.64
N ILE A 51 3.47 -18.71 -5.26
CA ILE A 51 2.00 -18.74 -5.17
C ILE A 51 1.38 -19.09 -6.52
N SER A 52 1.85 -18.49 -7.62
CA SER A 52 1.37 -18.81 -8.96
C SER A 52 1.64 -20.27 -9.32
N TYR A 53 2.79 -20.83 -8.97
CA TYR A 53 3.12 -22.21 -9.29
C TYR A 53 2.25 -23.22 -8.52
N PHE A 54 1.96 -22.94 -7.24
CA PHE A 54 1.19 -23.86 -6.38
C PHE A 54 -0.33 -23.66 -6.47
N PHE A 55 -0.82 -22.44 -6.71
CA PHE A 55 -2.23 -22.10 -6.65
C PHE A 55 -2.85 -21.70 -8.00
N ALA A 56 -2.06 -21.41 -9.03
CA ALA A 56 -2.63 -21.12 -10.33
C ALA A 56 -3.04 -22.43 -11.01
N GLY A 57 -4.36 -22.65 -11.13
CA GLY A 57 -4.89 -23.80 -11.85
C GLY A 57 -4.37 -23.87 -13.29
N LYS A 58 -4.36 -25.09 -13.86
CA LYS A 58 -3.80 -25.48 -15.18
C LYS A 58 -4.25 -24.69 -16.43
N GLY A 59 -4.98 -23.59 -16.28
CA GLY A 59 -5.49 -22.75 -17.38
C GLY A 59 -5.20 -21.26 -17.25
N THR A 60 -4.40 -20.83 -16.27
CA THR A 60 -3.99 -19.42 -16.20
C THR A 60 -2.84 -19.19 -17.18
N ALA A 61 -3.19 -18.96 -18.45
CA ALA A 61 -2.24 -18.41 -19.41
C ALA A 61 -1.58 -17.18 -18.77
N LEU A 62 -0.24 -17.12 -18.75
CA LEU A 62 0.50 -15.96 -18.27
C LEU A 62 -0.07 -14.72 -18.99
N ARG A 63 -0.89 -13.96 -18.27
CA ARG A 63 -1.49 -12.74 -18.80
C ARG A 63 -0.32 -11.82 -19.11
N ARG A 64 -0.25 -11.29 -20.33
CA ARG A 64 0.83 -10.40 -20.78
C ARG A 64 1.02 -9.32 -19.72
N GLY A 65 2.24 -9.26 -19.16
CA GLY A 65 2.57 -8.31 -18.10
C GLY A 65 2.37 -6.88 -18.59
N ASN A 66 1.73 -6.04 -17.76
CA ASN A 66 1.58 -4.63 -18.07
C ASN A 66 2.82 -3.86 -17.63
N TRP A 67 3.73 -3.61 -18.56
CA TRP A 67 4.96 -2.85 -18.32
C TRP A 67 4.70 -1.47 -17.71
N LEU A 68 3.58 -0.83 -18.05
CA LEU A 68 3.20 0.45 -17.48
C LEU A 68 2.87 0.32 -15.99
N SER A 69 2.10 -0.70 -15.59
CA SER A 69 1.83 -0.98 -14.17
C SER A 69 3.11 -1.34 -13.41
N ALA A 70 4.02 -2.10 -14.02
CA ALA A 70 5.31 -2.43 -13.41
C ALA A 70 6.17 -1.18 -13.18
N PHE A 71 6.20 -0.25 -14.14
CA PHE A 71 6.89 1.03 -14.00
C PHE A 71 6.30 1.86 -12.86
N PHE A 72 4.98 2.01 -12.79
CA PHE A 72 4.33 2.72 -11.68
C PHE A 72 4.59 2.06 -10.32
N LEU A 73 4.59 0.72 -10.27
CA LEU A 73 4.91 -0.02 -9.05
C LEU A 73 6.37 0.23 -8.60
N PHE A 74 7.29 0.25 -9.55
CA PHE A 74 8.71 0.51 -9.30
C PHE A 74 8.96 1.97 -8.86
N ALA A 75 8.38 2.93 -9.58
CA ALA A 75 8.45 4.35 -9.23
C ALA A 75 7.89 4.61 -7.82
N TYR A 76 6.74 4.00 -7.50
CA TYR A 76 6.17 4.03 -6.16
C TYR A 76 7.15 3.48 -5.12
N ALA A 77 7.74 2.31 -5.36
CA ALA A 77 8.62 1.65 -4.39
C ALA A 77 9.87 2.49 -4.06
N ILE A 78 10.48 3.11 -5.08
CA ILE A 78 11.62 4.03 -4.90
C ILE A 78 11.22 5.23 -4.07
N CYS A 79 10.19 5.98 -4.50
CA CYS A 79 9.73 7.18 -3.79
C CYS A 79 9.37 6.87 -2.33
N PHE A 80 8.73 5.72 -2.11
CA PHE A 80 8.34 5.27 -0.78
C PHE A 80 9.54 4.92 0.11
N SER A 81 10.59 4.28 -0.44
CA SER A 81 11.79 3.98 0.33
C SER A 81 12.58 5.22 0.73
N PHE A 82 12.67 6.22 -0.14
CA PHE A 82 13.28 7.51 0.20
C PHE A 82 12.45 8.30 1.22
N ALA A 83 11.12 8.26 1.09
CA ALA A 83 10.20 8.89 2.03
C ALA A 83 10.39 8.36 3.47
N TYR A 84 10.76 7.08 3.65
CA TYR A 84 11.00 6.50 4.98
C TYR A 84 12.18 7.12 5.75
N ILE A 85 13.13 7.75 5.05
CA ILE A 85 14.27 8.44 5.69
C ILE A 85 13.79 9.72 6.38
N GLY A 86 12.93 10.49 5.73
CA GLY A 86 12.48 11.81 6.21
C GLY A 86 11.16 11.82 6.97
N LEU A 87 10.28 10.84 6.78
CA LEU A 87 8.93 10.83 7.36
C LEU A 87 8.78 9.85 8.51
N THR A 88 8.04 10.25 9.55
CA THR A 88 7.63 9.34 10.64
C THR A 88 6.68 8.26 10.11
N ALA A 89 6.52 7.15 10.85
CA ALA A 89 5.68 6.03 10.43
C ALA A 89 4.22 6.44 10.29
N ALA A 90 3.75 7.24 11.25
CA ALA A 90 2.39 7.76 11.25
C ALA A 90 2.16 8.73 10.08
N THR A 91 3.03 9.73 9.89
CA THR A 91 2.88 10.72 8.82
C THR A 91 2.95 10.08 7.43
N GLY A 92 3.92 9.19 7.19
CA GLY A 92 4.05 8.51 5.91
C GLY A 92 2.85 7.60 5.60
N ALA A 93 2.35 6.87 6.60
CA ALA A 93 1.16 6.03 6.45
C ALA A 93 -0.09 6.88 6.16
N LEU A 94 -0.31 7.96 6.92
CA LEU A 94 -1.43 8.86 6.70
C LEU A 94 -1.42 9.45 5.29
N ILE A 95 -0.28 10.00 4.85
CA ILE A 95 -0.16 10.59 3.50
C ILE A 95 -0.42 9.54 2.42
N LEU A 96 0.16 8.35 2.54
CA LEU A 96 0.00 7.29 1.54
C LEU A 96 -1.46 6.81 1.47
N PHE A 97 -2.05 6.48 2.61
CA PHE A 97 -3.42 5.96 2.65
C PHE A 97 -4.43 6.99 2.17
N SER A 98 -4.25 8.27 2.55
CA SER A 98 -5.11 9.34 2.06
C SER A 98 -4.96 9.53 0.56
N SER A 99 -3.74 9.55 0.03
CA SER A 99 -3.50 9.69 -1.42
C SER A 99 -4.17 8.56 -2.22
N VAL A 100 -4.04 7.30 -1.76
CA VAL A 100 -4.70 6.15 -2.40
C VAL A 100 -6.22 6.28 -2.30
N GLN A 101 -6.76 6.63 -1.13
CA GLN A 101 -8.21 6.79 -0.96
C GLN A 101 -8.79 7.91 -1.81
N PHE A 102 -8.14 9.08 -1.85
CA PHE A 102 -8.53 10.17 -2.74
C PHE A 102 -8.54 9.73 -4.20
N THR A 103 -7.51 9.01 -4.63
CA THR A 103 -7.41 8.50 -6.00
C THR A 103 -8.54 7.53 -6.32
N MET A 104 -8.84 6.57 -5.42
CA MET A 104 -9.94 5.63 -5.62
C MET A 104 -11.29 6.34 -5.73
N ILE A 105 -11.55 7.31 -4.86
CA ILE A 105 -12.80 8.08 -4.87
C ILE A 105 -12.91 8.96 -6.13
N ALA A 106 -11.85 9.64 -6.51
CA ALA A 106 -11.82 10.46 -7.72
C ALA A 106 -12.09 9.61 -8.98
N VAL A 107 -11.48 8.43 -9.05
CA VAL A 107 -11.73 7.48 -10.15
C VAL A 107 -13.16 6.95 -10.11
N ALA A 108 -13.69 6.57 -8.95
CA ALA A 108 -15.08 6.12 -8.78
C ALA A 108 -16.08 7.19 -9.26
N LEU A 109 -15.90 8.44 -8.84
CA LEU A 109 -16.70 9.58 -9.29
C LEU A 109 -16.60 9.81 -10.80
N SER A 110 -15.38 9.73 -11.38
CA SER A 110 -15.18 9.87 -12.82
C SER A 110 -15.85 8.76 -13.65
N ARG A 111 -16.02 7.58 -13.06
CA ARG A 111 -16.73 6.43 -13.66
C ARG A 111 -18.25 6.48 -13.46
N GLY A 112 -18.75 7.51 -12.77
CA GLY A 112 -20.18 7.72 -12.53
C GLY A 112 -20.74 6.92 -11.36
N GLU A 113 -19.90 6.34 -10.50
CA GLU A 113 -20.37 5.80 -9.23
C GLU A 113 -20.91 6.95 -8.37
N ARG A 114 -22.10 6.76 -7.81
CA ARG A 114 -22.77 7.77 -6.97
C ARG A 114 -22.72 7.31 -5.52
N PRO A 115 -21.83 7.89 -4.69
CA PRO A 115 -21.74 7.50 -3.30
C PRO A 115 -23.03 7.84 -2.56
N SER A 116 -23.45 6.95 -1.66
CA SER A 116 -24.55 7.18 -0.74
C SER A 116 -24.25 8.35 0.20
N SER A 117 -25.29 9.01 0.73
CA SER A 117 -25.14 10.08 1.73
C SER A 117 -24.34 9.65 2.96
N LEU A 118 -24.36 8.34 3.30
CA LEU A 118 -23.58 7.78 4.41
C LEU A 118 -22.08 7.60 4.06
N GLU A 119 -21.77 7.36 2.79
CA GLU A 119 -20.38 7.28 2.32
C GLU A 119 -19.75 8.67 2.27
N TRP A 120 -20.53 9.69 1.90
CA TRP A 120 -20.12 11.09 1.98
C TRP A 120 -19.83 11.53 3.42
N SER A 121 -20.67 11.15 4.40
CA SER A 121 -20.40 11.49 5.80
C SER A 121 -19.16 10.77 6.33
N GLY A 122 -18.98 9.49 5.98
CA GLY A 122 -17.76 8.74 6.29
C GLY A 122 -16.51 9.35 5.68
N LEU A 123 -16.60 9.84 4.44
CA LEU A 123 -15.50 10.53 3.76
C LEU A 123 -15.13 11.83 4.46
N VAL A 124 -16.11 12.68 4.78
CA VAL A 124 -15.87 13.95 5.48
C VAL A 124 -15.24 13.69 6.85
N LEU A 125 -15.70 12.68 7.59
CA LEU A 125 -15.11 12.26 8.86
C LEU A 125 -13.66 11.79 8.70
N ALA A 126 -13.37 10.96 7.71
CA ALA A 126 -12.02 10.46 7.45
C ALA A 126 -11.06 11.60 7.06
N LEU A 127 -11.51 12.54 6.23
CA LEU A 127 -10.75 13.73 5.85
C LEU A 127 -10.53 14.67 7.03
N GLY A 128 -11.55 14.87 7.86
CA GLY A 128 -11.43 15.64 9.10
C GLY A 128 -10.40 15.04 10.05
N GLY A 129 -10.44 13.71 10.25
CA GLY A 129 -9.45 13.00 11.05
C GLY A 129 -8.03 13.08 10.47
N PHE A 130 -7.88 12.99 9.15
CA PHE A 130 -6.59 13.16 8.48
C PHE A 130 -6.00 14.56 8.67
N VAL A 131 -6.81 15.61 8.46
CA VAL A 131 -6.39 17.00 8.67
C VAL A 131 -6.03 17.23 10.14
N TYR A 132 -6.83 16.71 11.08
CA TYR A 132 -6.55 16.81 12.51
C TYR A 132 -5.22 16.17 12.90
N LEU A 133 -4.93 14.97 12.39
CA LEU A 133 -3.67 14.26 12.70
C LEU A 133 -2.44 14.85 12.03
N LEU A 134 -2.60 15.58 10.92
CA LEU A 134 -1.52 16.28 10.22
C LEU A 134 -1.39 17.75 10.60
N PHE A 135 -2.34 18.29 11.37
CA PHE A 135 -2.30 19.68 11.78
C PHE A 135 -1.03 19.91 12.61
N PRO A 136 -0.17 20.87 12.24
CA PRO A 136 0.98 21.19 13.06
C PRO A 136 0.48 21.81 14.37
N GLY A 137 0.63 21.07 15.46
CA GLY A 137 0.29 21.44 16.83
C GLY A 137 1.23 20.74 17.79
#